data_AF-A0A955U6N3-F1
#
_entry.id   AF-A0A955U6N3-F1
#
_cell.length_a   1.000
_cell.length_b   1.000
_cell.length_c   1.000
_cell.angle_alpha   90.00
_cell.angle_beta   90.00
_cell.angle_gamma   90.00
#
_symmetry.space_group_name_H-M   'P 1'
#
loop_
_entity.id
_entity.type
_entity.pdbx_description
1 polymer ?
#
loop_
_entity_poly.entity_id
_entity_poly.type
_entity_poly.pdbx_seq_one_letter_code
_entity_poly.pdbx_strand_id
1 'polypeptide(L)'
;MADLALVGPAEAHAGDAVELVASAPATWWRRVTEALDYDNVAACGGVSAGCAQPLVFRWERLPARGASLSVVAEEGAWRFAATDGSAPVDVGLELVVRRDDTYVGYLTELLGTPFALVPARLPDGHQTDLRLAADCVAVLIYGRRRLGEDVPYVSPEGVRRWLVAAEGPARRGDVLHFGFQTAVLSEDHEPVGVIDPGDVVLQAFHGRVEERALRDLPYAGLPFDHLRWRADAPR
;
A
#
# COMPACT_ATOMS: atom_id res chain seq x y z
N MET A 1 -6.55 -5.96 26.70
CA MET A 1 -5.49 -5.88 25.68
C MET A 1 -4.23 -5.43 26.39
N ALA A 2 -3.07 -5.99 26.06
CA ALA A 2 -1.81 -5.51 26.63
C ALA A 2 -1.30 -4.30 25.83
N ASP A 3 -0.67 -3.35 26.50
CA ASP A 3 -0.01 -2.23 25.83
C ASP A 3 1.19 -2.75 25.05
N LEU A 4 1.32 -2.31 23.80
CA LEU A 4 2.37 -2.75 22.89
C LEU A 4 3.35 -1.62 22.60
N ALA A 5 4.62 -1.98 22.50
CA ALA A 5 5.69 -1.08 22.08
C ALA A 5 6.61 -1.77 21.09
N LEU A 6 7.19 -0.97 20.20
CA LEU A 6 8.33 -1.37 19.37
C LEU A 6 9.60 -1.24 20.21
N VAL A 7 10.41 -2.29 20.28
CA VAL A 7 11.74 -2.26 20.89
C VAL A 7 12.76 -2.49 19.80
N GLY A 8 13.55 -1.45 19.53
CA GLY A 8 14.51 -1.45 18.43
C GLY A 8 14.79 -0.04 17.92
N PRO A 9 15.65 0.09 16.90
CA PRO A 9 15.84 1.37 16.22
C PRO A 9 14.52 1.84 15.59
N ALA A 10 14.30 3.15 15.55
CA ALA A 10 13.17 3.74 14.84
C ALA A 10 13.21 3.46 13.32
N GLU A 11 14.38 3.07 12.82
CA GLU A 11 14.66 2.69 11.43
C GLU A 11 15.10 1.23 11.39
N ALA A 12 14.36 0.39 10.67
CA ALA A 12 14.72 -0.98 10.37
C ALA A 12 14.58 -1.19 8.86
N HIS A 13 15.46 -1.98 8.26
CA HIS A 13 15.40 -2.32 6.85
C HIS A 13 14.51 -3.55 6.64
N ALA A 14 13.97 -3.69 5.43
CA ALA A 14 13.29 -4.92 5.05
C ALA A 14 14.24 -6.12 5.22
N GLY A 15 13.78 -7.17 5.88
CA GLY A 15 14.58 -8.35 6.28
C GLY A 15 15.15 -8.29 7.69
N ASP A 16 15.17 -7.12 8.34
CA ASP A 16 15.65 -7.01 9.71
C ASP A 16 14.65 -7.64 10.70
N ALA A 17 15.18 -8.25 11.76
CA ALA A 17 14.36 -8.70 12.87
C ALA A 17 14.03 -7.51 13.79
N VAL A 18 12.75 -7.33 14.07
CA VAL A 18 12.23 -6.27 14.94
C VAL A 18 11.50 -6.92 16.12
N GLU A 19 11.72 -6.39 17.32
CA GLU A 19 11.09 -6.91 18.53
C GLU A 19 9.89 -6.06 18.94
N LEU A 20 8.74 -6.71 19.07
CA LEU A 20 7.53 -6.13 19.65
C LEU A 20 7.43 -6.60 21.09
N VAL A 21 7.14 -5.69 22.02
CA VAL A 21 7.03 -6.00 23.45
C VAL A 21 5.64 -5.63 23.96
N ALA A 22 5.07 -6.51 24.78
CA ALA A 22 3.83 -6.33 25.50
C ALA A 22 4.12 -6.09 26.99
N SER A 23 3.29 -5.30 27.67
CA SER A 23 3.44 -5.00 29.10
C SER A 23 3.30 -6.22 30.03
N ALA A 24 2.78 -7.34 29.53
CA ALA A 24 2.66 -8.61 30.22
C ALA A 24 2.75 -9.79 29.23
N PRO A 25 3.03 -11.02 29.71
CA PRO A 25 2.98 -12.21 28.87
C PRO A 25 1.63 -12.36 28.15
N ALA A 26 1.66 -12.53 26.83
CA ALA A 26 0.47 -12.53 25.99
C ALA A 26 0.52 -13.57 24.86
N THR A 27 -0.65 -13.80 24.25
CA THR A 27 -0.78 -14.40 22.92
C THR A 27 -0.77 -13.28 21.89
N TRP A 28 0.08 -13.44 20.87
CA TRP A 28 0.25 -12.48 19.80
C TRP A 28 -0.64 -12.80 18.60
N TRP A 29 -1.14 -11.74 17.98
CA TRP A 29 -2.03 -11.81 16.83
C TRP A 29 -1.60 -10.81 15.76
N ARG A 30 -1.74 -11.22 14.50
CA ARG A 30 -1.61 -10.35 13.33
C ARG A 30 -2.97 -10.16 12.68
N ARG A 31 -3.35 -8.92 12.41
CA ARG A 31 -4.56 -8.62 11.63
C ARG A 31 -4.21 -8.75 10.15
N VAL A 32 -4.95 -9.58 9.44
CA VAL A 32 -4.82 -9.77 8.00
C VAL A 32 -6.13 -9.30 7.37
N THR A 33 -6.04 -8.35 6.44
CA THR A 33 -7.18 -7.94 5.63
C THR A 33 -7.42 -8.96 4.53
N GLU A 34 -8.68 -9.33 4.29
CA GLU A 34 -8.99 -10.23 3.19
C GLU A 34 -8.80 -9.52 1.85
N ALA A 35 -8.10 -10.20 0.93
CA ALA A 35 -7.83 -9.71 -0.42
C ALA A 35 -9.07 -9.89 -1.31
N LEU A 36 -10.10 -9.09 -1.04
CA LEU A 36 -11.34 -8.99 -1.81
C LEU A 36 -11.31 -7.75 -2.70
N ASP A 37 -12.23 -7.72 -3.66
CA ASP A 37 -12.45 -6.56 -4.52
C ASP A 37 -13.52 -5.67 -3.90
N TYR A 38 -13.11 -4.84 -2.95
CA TYR A 38 -14.05 -3.92 -2.31
C TYR A 38 -14.51 -2.87 -3.33
N ASP A 39 -15.79 -2.53 -3.31
CA ASP A 39 -16.43 -1.57 -4.20
C ASP A 39 -17.26 -0.58 -3.36
N ASN A 40 -16.64 0.55 -3.03
CA ASN A 40 -17.31 1.60 -2.28
C ASN A 40 -18.44 2.24 -3.09
N VAL A 41 -18.34 2.25 -4.43
CA VAL A 41 -19.39 2.83 -5.28
C VAL A 41 -20.65 1.98 -5.18
N ALA A 42 -20.52 0.67 -5.35
CA ALA A 42 -21.65 -0.26 -5.24
C ALA A 42 -22.22 -0.29 -3.80
N ALA A 43 -21.35 -0.42 -2.79
CA ALA A 43 -21.77 -0.52 -1.39
C ALA A 43 -22.49 0.74 -0.88
N CYS A 44 -22.11 1.92 -1.39
CA CYS A 44 -22.64 3.20 -0.93
C CYS A 44 -23.68 3.83 -1.87
N GLY A 45 -24.10 3.12 -2.94
CA GLY A 45 -25.05 3.65 -3.92
C GLY A 45 -24.51 4.85 -4.72
N GLY A 46 -23.20 4.93 -4.90
CA GLY A 46 -22.49 6.05 -5.51
C GLY A 46 -21.32 6.56 -4.65
N VAL A 47 -20.67 7.64 -5.08
CA VAL A 47 -19.58 8.27 -4.33
C VAL A 47 -20.17 9.16 -3.23
N SER A 48 -20.17 8.67 -1.99
CA SER A 48 -20.60 9.45 -0.82
C SER A 48 -19.49 9.57 0.21
N ALA A 49 -19.26 10.81 0.67
CA ALA A 49 -18.27 11.08 1.71
C ALA A 49 -18.69 10.39 3.02
N GLY A 50 -17.75 9.73 3.69
CA GLY A 50 -17.99 9.04 4.95
C GLY A 50 -18.64 7.66 4.83
N CYS A 51 -18.85 7.13 3.62
CA CYS A 51 -19.28 5.75 3.41
C CYS A 51 -18.18 4.94 2.73
N ALA A 52 -17.96 3.73 3.24
CA ALA A 52 -17.09 2.73 2.63
C ALA A 52 -17.72 1.34 2.82
N GLN A 53 -17.46 0.43 1.89
CA GLN A 53 -17.71 -0.98 2.14
C GLN A 53 -16.90 -1.41 3.37
N PRO A 54 -17.52 -2.09 4.36
CA PRO A 54 -16.78 -2.64 5.48
C PRO A 54 -15.70 -3.60 5.01
N LEU A 55 -14.45 -3.30 5.35
CA LEU A 55 -13.33 -4.18 5.07
C LEU A 55 -13.43 -5.43 5.97
N VAL A 56 -13.17 -6.60 5.40
CA VAL A 56 -13.18 -7.87 6.12
C VAL A 56 -11.76 -8.15 6.61
N PHE A 57 -11.64 -8.46 7.89
CA PHE A 57 -10.36 -8.78 8.52
C PHE A 57 -10.46 -10.08 9.29
N ARG A 58 -9.36 -10.81 9.33
CA ARG A 58 -9.17 -11.98 10.19
C ARG A 58 -7.99 -11.76 11.12
N TRP A 59 -8.09 -12.30 12.32
CA TRP A 59 -6.97 -12.38 13.26
C TRP A 59 -6.26 -13.71 13.09
N GLU A 60 -4.97 -13.64 12.75
CA GLU A 60 -4.09 -14.78 12.70
C GLU A 60 -3.31 -14.87 14.01
N ARG A 61 -3.47 -16.00 14.72
CA ARG A 61 -2.69 -16.25 15.92
C ARG A 61 -1.24 -16.57 15.53
N LEU A 62 -0.29 -15.82 16.08
CA LEU A 62 1.12 -16.08 15.88
C LEU A 62 1.61 -17.17 16.86
N PRO A 63 2.62 -17.98 16.49
CA PRO A 63 3.10 -19.07 17.34
C PRO A 63 3.77 -18.59 18.64
N ALA A 64 4.22 -17.33 18.69
CA ALA A 64 4.88 -16.75 19.84
C ALA A 64 3.93 -16.57 21.05
N ARG A 65 4.49 -16.81 22.24
CA ARG A 65 3.85 -16.53 23.53
C ARG A 65 4.87 -15.86 24.45
N GLY A 66 4.39 -14.96 25.29
CA GLY A 66 5.23 -14.24 26.24
C GLY A 66 5.14 -12.74 26.04
N ALA A 67 6.06 -12.02 26.70
CA ALA A 67 6.06 -10.56 26.68
C ALA A 67 6.71 -9.99 25.42
N SER A 68 7.36 -10.79 24.58
CA SER A 68 7.93 -10.30 23.32
C SER A 68 7.64 -11.21 22.13
N LEU A 69 7.68 -10.61 20.94
CA LEU A 69 7.52 -11.23 19.63
C LEU A 69 8.58 -10.65 18.70
N SER A 70 9.42 -11.52 18.14
CA SER A 70 10.30 -11.13 17.02
C SER A 70 9.57 -11.33 15.70
N VAL A 71 9.52 -10.30 14.88
CA VAL A 71 9.00 -10.33 13.52
C VAL A 71 10.10 -9.93 12.54
N VAL A 72 10.09 -10.53 11.35
CA VAL A 72 10.91 -10.04 10.24
C VAL A 72 10.17 -8.86 9.61
N ALA A 73 10.83 -7.73 9.47
CA ALA A 73 10.30 -6.55 8.82
C ALA A 73 10.13 -6.82 7.32
N GLU A 74 8.89 -7.00 6.88
CA GLU A 74 8.54 -7.08 5.45
C GLU A 74 7.93 -5.76 5.02
N GLU A 75 8.16 -5.30 3.80
CA GLU A 75 7.56 -4.07 3.28
C GLU A 75 6.03 -4.11 3.35
N GLY A 76 5.41 -2.99 3.71
CA GLY A 76 3.97 -2.86 3.88
C GLY A 76 3.55 -2.37 5.27
N ALA A 77 2.27 -2.51 5.56
CA ALA A 77 1.65 -2.08 6.82
C ALA A 77 1.10 -3.28 7.59
N TRP A 78 1.68 -3.55 8.75
CA TRP A 78 1.38 -4.71 9.58
C TRP A 78 0.74 -4.30 10.88
N ARG A 79 -0.35 -4.96 11.26
CA ARG A 79 -1.14 -4.60 12.43
C ARG A 79 -1.14 -5.74 13.43
N PHE A 80 -0.76 -5.45 14.65
CA PHE A 80 -0.57 -6.42 15.71
C PHE A 80 -1.43 -6.12 16.92
N ALA A 81 -1.74 -7.17 17.67
CA ALA A 81 -2.37 -7.08 18.97
C ALA A 81 -1.85 -8.19 19.88
N ALA A 82 -1.82 -7.95 21.19
CA ALA A 82 -1.54 -8.97 22.18
C ALA A 82 -2.61 -9.01 23.28
N THR A 83 -2.99 -10.22 23.67
CA THR A 83 -4.12 -10.51 24.57
C THR A 83 -3.78 -11.67 25.49
N ASP A 84 -4.61 -11.93 26.50
CA ASP A 84 -4.49 -13.07 27.40
C ASP A 84 -4.87 -14.42 26.77
N GLY A 85 -5.29 -14.43 25.50
CA GLY A 85 -5.59 -15.65 24.74
C GLY A 85 -6.84 -15.57 23.90
N SER A 86 -7.73 -14.59 24.13
CA SER A 86 -8.89 -14.35 23.27
C SER A 86 -8.50 -13.68 21.96
N ALA A 87 -9.32 -13.82 20.92
CA ALA A 87 -9.16 -13.03 19.70
C ALA A 87 -9.27 -11.52 20.04
N PRO A 88 -8.40 -10.66 19.49
CA PRO A 88 -8.49 -9.22 19.71
C PRO A 88 -9.73 -8.62 19.05
N VAL A 89 -10.19 -7.50 19.57
CA VAL A 89 -11.25 -6.67 18.95
C VAL A 89 -10.68 -5.44 18.23
N ASP A 90 -9.43 -5.09 18.50
CA ASP A 90 -8.78 -3.92 17.91
C ASP A 90 -7.25 -4.13 17.78
N VAL A 91 -6.60 -3.21 17.07
CA VAL A 91 -5.17 -3.15 16.83
C VAL A 91 -4.48 -2.43 17.98
N GLY A 92 -3.41 -3.02 18.52
CA GLY A 92 -2.58 -2.37 19.53
C GLY A 92 -1.39 -1.63 18.94
N LEU A 93 -0.86 -2.09 17.81
CA LEU A 93 0.32 -1.50 17.15
C LEU A 93 0.25 -1.66 15.62
N GLU A 94 0.63 -0.61 14.89
CA GLU A 94 0.91 -0.67 13.46
C GLU A 94 2.42 -0.53 13.23
N LEU A 95 3.01 -1.49 12.52
CA LEU A 95 4.38 -1.46 12.03
C LEU A 95 4.34 -1.18 10.52
N VAL A 96 4.93 -0.08 10.08
CA VAL A 96 5.04 0.28 8.67
C VAL A 96 6.50 0.15 8.25
N VAL A 97 6.76 -0.67 7.24
CA VAL A 97 8.09 -0.89 6.68
C VAL A 97 8.07 -0.42 5.23
N ARG A 98 8.99 0.49 4.90
CA ARG A 98 9.14 1.05 3.56
C ARG A 98 10.53 0.73 3.02
N ARG A 99 10.66 0.62 1.70
CA ARG A 99 11.93 0.28 1.05
C ARG A 99 13.01 1.35 1.26
N ASP A 100 12.63 2.60 1.06
CA ASP A 100 13.50 3.79 1.11
C ASP A 100 12.63 5.06 1.17
N ASP A 101 13.28 6.24 1.19
CA ASP A 101 12.61 7.56 1.24
C ASP A 101 12.28 8.12 -0.17
N THR A 102 12.32 7.29 -1.20
CA THR A 102 11.93 7.70 -2.55
C THR A 102 10.42 7.60 -2.74
N TYR A 103 9.91 8.17 -3.84
CA TYR A 103 8.51 8.03 -4.25
C TYR A 103 8.05 6.56 -4.23
N VAL A 104 8.81 5.65 -4.84
CA VAL A 104 8.47 4.22 -4.87
C VAL A 104 8.60 3.57 -3.50
N GLY A 105 9.60 3.97 -2.70
CA GLY A 105 9.74 3.50 -1.32
C GLY A 105 8.51 3.80 -0.47
N TYR A 106 7.92 4.99 -0.60
CA TYR A 106 6.65 5.30 0.04
C TYR A 106 5.50 4.43 -0.45
N LEU A 107 5.44 4.09 -1.75
CA LEU A 107 4.39 3.20 -2.27
C LEU A 107 4.46 1.81 -1.64
N THR A 108 5.64 1.34 -1.22
CA THR A 108 5.77 0.01 -0.63
C THR A 108 5.11 -0.10 0.74
N GLU A 109 4.84 1.03 1.43
CA GLU A 109 4.03 1.03 2.66
C GLU A 109 2.61 0.48 2.43
N LEU A 110 2.12 0.50 1.18
CA LEU A 110 0.81 -0.02 0.82
C LEU A 110 0.82 -1.51 0.44
N LEU A 111 1.98 -2.18 0.32
CA LEU A 111 2.03 -3.59 -0.06
C LEU A 111 1.15 -4.45 0.87
N GLY A 112 0.35 -5.33 0.26
CA GLY A 112 -0.59 -6.19 0.96
C GLY A 112 -1.91 -5.52 1.38
N THR A 113 -2.03 -4.20 1.27
CA THR A 113 -3.29 -3.46 1.47
C THR A 113 -4.32 -3.92 0.43
N PRO A 114 -5.59 -4.20 0.79
CA PRO A 114 -6.57 -4.70 -0.17
C PRO A 114 -6.95 -3.67 -1.24
N PHE A 115 -7.45 -4.17 -2.36
CA PHE A 115 -8.04 -3.34 -3.40
C PHE A 115 -9.40 -2.77 -2.97
N ALA A 116 -9.62 -1.46 -3.09
CA ALA A 116 -10.96 -0.88 -2.99
C ALA A 116 -11.21 0.13 -4.10
N LEU A 117 -12.23 -0.10 -4.93
CA LEU A 117 -12.62 0.84 -5.97
C LEU A 117 -13.14 2.14 -5.33
N VAL A 118 -12.52 3.27 -5.71
CA VAL A 118 -12.79 4.60 -5.15
C VAL A 118 -12.66 4.58 -3.62
N PRO A 119 -11.44 4.45 -3.07
CA PRO A 119 -11.23 4.47 -1.64
C PRO A 119 -11.86 5.73 -1.01
N ALA A 120 -12.50 5.56 0.13
CA ALA A 120 -13.33 6.60 0.73
C ALA A 120 -12.54 7.50 1.69
N ARG A 121 -13.08 8.71 1.92
CA ARG A 121 -12.70 9.53 3.07
C ARG A 121 -13.51 9.12 4.29
N LEU A 122 -12.84 8.56 5.29
CA LEU A 122 -13.34 8.21 6.60
C LEU A 122 -13.13 9.38 7.60
N PRO A 123 -13.72 9.34 8.81
CA PRO A 123 -13.53 10.38 9.83
C PRO A 123 -12.05 10.67 10.13
N ASP A 124 -11.21 9.63 10.17
CA ASP A 124 -9.80 9.74 10.53
C ASP A 124 -8.87 9.98 9.33
N GLY A 125 -9.40 9.98 8.10
CA GLY A 125 -8.61 10.18 6.89
C GLY A 125 -9.08 9.39 5.68
N HIS A 126 -8.35 9.50 4.58
CA HIS A 126 -8.62 8.70 3.38
C HIS A 126 -8.20 7.23 3.61
N GLN A 127 -8.98 6.25 3.14
CA GLN A 127 -8.67 4.82 3.31
C GLN A 127 -7.24 4.48 2.87
N THR A 128 -6.74 5.12 1.81
CA THR A 128 -5.38 4.92 1.33
C THR A 128 -4.33 5.58 2.22
N ASP A 129 -4.55 6.82 2.68
CA ASP A 129 -3.64 7.49 3.64
C ASP A 129 -3.51 6.71 4.96
N LEU A 130 -4.59 6.01 5.34
CA LEU A 130 -4.66 5.13 6.51
C LEU A 130 -4.14 3.71 6.25
N ARG A 131 -3.64 3.39 5.04
CA ARG A 131 -3.18 2.05 4.65
C ARG A 131 -4.24 0.96 4.89
N LEU A 132 -5.51 1.30 4.67
CA LEU A 132 -6.65 0.39 4.85
C LEU A 132 -7.09 -0.25 3.54
N ALA A 133 -7.14 0.54 2.45
CA ALA A 133 -7.46 0.08 1.11
C ALA A 133 -6.95 1.08 0.05
N ALA A 134 -6.69 0.61 -1.17
CA ALA A 134 -6.30 1.47 -2.29
C ALA A 134 -6.86 0.95 -3.62
N ASP A 135 -7.13 1.84 -4.58
CA ASP A 135 -7.21 1.47 -5.99
C ASP A 135 -5.92 1.85 -6.72
N CYS A 136 -5.89 1.59 -8.03
CA CYS A 136 -4.72 1.80 -8.87
C CYS A 136 -4.18 3.23 -8.81
N VAL A 137 -5.04 4.24 -8.92
CA VAL A 137 -4.61 5.65 -8.98
C VAL A 137 -4.35 6.21 -7.57
N ALA A 138 -5.07 5.72 -6.56
CA ALA A 138 -4.82 6.08 -5.16
C ALA A 138 -3.43 5.64 -4.71
N VAL A 139 -2.92 4.50 -5.20
CA VAL A 139 -1.51 4.11 -4.98
C VAL A 139 -0.57 5.20 -5.47
N LEU A 140 -0.69 5.64 -6.73
CA LEU A 140 0.18 6.69 -7.30
C LEU A 140 0.13 7.97 -6.45
N ILE A 141 -1.08 8.41 -6.11
CA ILE A 141 -1.30 9.66 -5.37
C ILE A 141 -0.73 9.56 -3.95
N TYR A 142 -0.84 8.40 -3.30
CA TYR A 142 -0.30 8.17 -1.96
C TYR A 142 1.18 8.52 -1.87
N GLY A 143 2.01 8.06 -2.83
CA GLY A 143 3.45 8.33 -2.80
C GLY A 143 3.78 9.83 -2.85
N ARG A 144 3.03 10.61 -3.62
CA ARG A 144 3.21 12.09 -3.68
C ARG A 144 2.78 12.76 -2.38
N ARG A 145 1.64 12.34 -1.84
CA ARG A 145 1.14 12.83 -0.54
C ARG A 145 2.12 12.52 0.59
N ARG A 146 2.74 11.33 0.57
CA ARG A 146 3.78 10.95 1.55
C ARG A 146 5.08 11.74 1.40
N LEU A 147 5.38 12.24 0.21
CA LEU A 147 6.44 13.23 -0.04
C LEU A 147 6.07 14.66 0.36
N GLY A 148 4.88 14.86 0.94
CA GLY A 148 4.42 16.16 1.44
C GLY A 148 3.64 16.99 0.44
N GLU A 149 3.27 16.44 -0.72
CA GLU A 149 2.51 17.18 -1.75
C GLU A 149 1.01 17.08 -1.55
N ASP A 150 0.28 18.19 -1.70
CA ASP A 150 -1.18 18.19 -1.63
C ASP A 150 -1.85 17.80 -2.96
N VAL A 151 -1.69 16.53 -3.34
CA VAL A 151 -2.40 15.94 -4.49
C VAL A 151 -3.74 15.36 -4.03
N PRO A 152 -4.89 15.79 -4.58
CA PRO A 152 -6.18 15.21 -4.23
C PRO A 152 -6.36 13.83 -4.86
N TYR A 153 -7.05 12.93 -4.16
CA TYR A 153 -7.50 11.67 -4.74
C TYR A 153 -8.51 11.92 -5.85
N VAL A 154 -8.22 11.38 -7.04
CA VAL A 154 -8.98 11.58 -8.28
C VAL A 154 -9.06 10.26 -9.07
N SER A 155 -9.82 10.25 -10.16
CA SER A 155 -9.83 9.12 -11.11
C SER A 155 -8.50 8.97 -11.86
N PRO A 156 -8.24 7.80 -12.51
CA PRO A 156 -7.08 7.59 -13.37
C PRO A 156 -6.91 8.71 -14.41
N GLU A 157 -7.96 9.02 -15.17
CA GLU A 157 -7.90 10.12 -16.14
C GLU A 157 -7.64 11.49 -15.47
N GLY A 158 -8.18 11.68 -14.27
CA GLY A 158 -7.97 12.88 -13.49
C GLY A 158 -6.52 13.09 -13.07
N VAL A 159 -5.72 12.03 -12.87
CA VAL A 159 -4.32 12.17 -12.41
C VAL A 159 -3.41 12.72 -13.51
N ARG A 160 -3.79 12.59 -14.78
CA ARG A 160 -3.01 13.06 -15.92
C ARG A 160 -2.64 14.54 -15.86
N ARG A 161 -3.40 15.39 -15.17
CA ARG A 161 -3.08 16.83 -15.04
C ARG A 161 -1.75 17.08 -14.31
N TRP A 162 -1.30 16.14 -13.48
CA TRP A 162 -0.02 16.17 -12.76
C TRP A 162 1.06 15.30 -13.42
N LEU A 163 0.74 14.69 -14.56
CA LEU A 163 1.67 13.84 -15.29
C LEU A 163 2.04 14.48 -16.62
N VAL A 164 3.23 14.16 -17.11
CA VAL A 164 3.73 14.51 -18.44
C VAL A 164 4.27 13.25 -19.11
N ALA A 165 4.34 13.25 -20.44
CA ALA A 165 5.02 12.19 -21.17
C ALA A 165 6.45 12.03 -20.64
N ALA A 166 6.86 10.80 -20.40
CA ALA A 166 8.23 10.51 -20.02
C ALA A 166 9.13 10.64 -21.25
N GLU A 167 10.12 11.54 -21.17
CA GLU A 167 11.16 11.66 -22.20
C GLU A 167 12.41 10.87 -21.80
N GLY A 168 12.99 10.13 -22.74
CA GLY A 168 14.21 9.36 -22.52
C GLY A 168 13.98 7.96 -21.94
N PRO A 169 15.02 7.33 -21.36
CA PRO A 169 14.93 5.95 -20.88
C PRO A 169 13.95 5.84 -19.71
N ALA A 170 13.35 4.66 -19.57
CA ALA A 170 12.57 4.27 -18.41
C ALA A 170 13.38 4.41 -17.12
N ARG A 171 12.70 4.59 -16.00
CA ARG A 171 13.31 4.59 -14.67
C ARG A 171 12.28 4.30 -13.58
N ARG A 172 12.75 3.77 -12.46
CA ARG A 172 11.97 3.59 -11.24
C ARG A 172 11.17 4.85 -10.88
N GLY A 173 9.88 4.68 -10.61
CA GLY A 173 8.93 5.75 -10.31
C GLY A 173 8.18 6.31 -11.52
N ASP A 174 8.53 5.92 -12.74
CA ASP A 174 7.73 6.23 -13.92
C ASP A 174 6.34 5.57 -13.84
N VAL A 175 5.33 6.24 -14.39
CA VAL A 175 3.93 5.83 -14.37
C VAL A 175 3.56 5.19 -15.69
N LEU A 176 2.93 4.01 -15.64
CA LEU A 176 2.32 3.35 -16.78
C LEU A 176 0.80 3.55 -16.70
N HIS A 177 0.22 4.24 -17.68
CA HIS A 177 -1.19 4.60 -17.68
C HIS A 177 -1.95 3.91 -18.82
N PHE A 178 -2.79 2.93 -18.48
CA PHE A 178 -3.55 2.07 -19.40
C PHE A 178 -4.97 2.59 -19.68
N GLY A 179 -5.22 3.87 -19.42
CA GLY A 179 -6.53 4.52 -19.58
C GLY A 179 -7.42 4.39 -18.34
N PHE A 180 -7.82 3.16 -17.98
CA PHE A 180 -8.64 2.90 -16.79
C PHE A 180 -7.84 2.43 -15.58
N GLN A 181 -6.57 2.08 -15.80
CA GLN A 181 -5.68 1.46 -14.82
C GLN A 181 -4.32 2.16 -14.85
N THR A 182 -3.67 2.21 -13.69
CA THR A 182 -2.32 2.75 -13.53
C THR A 182 -1.42 1.78 -12.79
N ALA A 183 -0.13 1.82 -13.11
CA ALA A 183 0.93 1.13 -12.38
C ALA A 183 2.16 2.04 -12.27
N VAL A 184 3.06 1.76 -11.34
CA VAL A 184 4.34 2.46 -11.19
C VAL A 184 5.48 1.48 -11.43
N LEU A 185 6.43 1.84 -12.29
CA LEU A 185 7.64 1.06 -12.51
C LEU A 185 8.44 1.02 -11.19
N SER A 186 8.51 -0.16 -10.57
CA SER A 186 9.18 -0.35 -9.28
C SER A 186 10.62 -0.78 -9.47
N GLU A 187 10.85 -1.70 -10.41
CA GLU A 187 12.18 -2.14 -10.82
C GLU A 187 12.26 -2.17 -12.35
N ASP A 188 13.36 -1.64 -12.87
CA ASP A 188 13.72 -1.61 -14.29
C ASP A 188 14.81 -2.67 -14.50
N HIS A 189 14.47 -3.75 -15.18
CA HIS A 189 15.33 -4.91 -15.42
C HIS A 189 15.99 -4.81 -16.79
N GLU A 190 16.96 -5.69 -17.07
CA GLU A 190 17.63 -5.68 -18.38
C GLU A 190 16.65 -6.03 -19.51
N PRO A 191 16.56 -5.22 -20.59
CA PRO A 191 17.45 -4.10 -20.93
C PRO A 191 17.08 -2.78 -20.23
N VAL A 192 17.98 -2.29 -19.36
CA VAL A 192 17.72 -1.13 -18.49
C VAL A 192 17.35 0.11 -19.30
N GLY A 193 16.31 0.80 -18.86
CA GLY A 193 15.81 2.02 -19.48
C GLY A 193 14.81 1.76 -20.61
N VAL A 194 14.37 0.52 -20.78
CA VAL A 194 13.33 0.12 -21.74
C VAL A 194 12.24 -0.61 -20.96
N ILE A 195 11.01 -0.08 -21.00
CA ILE A 195 9.89 -0.77 -20.36
C ILE A 195 9.64 -2.08 -21.09
N ASP A 196 9.79 -3.19 -20.37
CA ASP A 196 9.67 -4.52 -20.92
C ASP A 196 8.82 -5.46 -20.04
N PRO A 197 8.43 -6.65 -20.55
CA PRO A 197 7.56 -7.57 -19.81
C PRO A 197 8.21 -8.18 -18.54
N GLY A 198 9.53 -8.10 -18.39
CA GLY A 198 10.30 -8.55 -17.23
C GLY A 198 10.31 -7.57 -16.07
N ASP A 199 10.15 -6.27 -16.34
CA ASP A 199 10.10 -5.22 -15.33
C ASP A 199 9.06 -5.46 -14.24
N VAL A 200 9.37 -5.02 -13.02
CA VAL A 200 8.45 -5.12 -11.88
C VAL A 200 7.69 -3.82 -11.71
N VAL A 201 6.37 -3.90 -11.63
CA VAL A 201 5.51 -2.74 -11.36
C VAL A 201 4.77 -2.90 -10.04
N LEU A 202 4.61 -1.80 -9.32
CA LEU A 202 3.77 -1.69 -8.14
C LEU A 202 2.40 -1.17 -8.56
N GLN A 203 1.35 -1.93 -8.23
CA GLN A 203 0.00 -1.67 -8.72
C GLN A 203 -1.07 -2.18 -7.74
N ALA A 204 -2.30 -1.70 -7.92
CA ALA A 204 -3.50 -2.27 -7.29
C ALA A 204 -4.52 -2.64 -8.36
N PHE A 205 -4.81 -3.93 -8.50
CA PHE A 205 -5.77 -4.46 -9.46
C PHE A 205 -6.29 -5.79 -8.98
N HIS A 206 -7.48 -5.75 -8.38
CA HIS A 206 -8.10 -6.85 -7.66
C HIS A 206 -7.27 -7.38 -6.47
N GLY A 207 -7.95 -7.77 -5.41
CA GLY A 207 -7.36 -8.40 -4.24
C GLY A 207 -6.52 -7.46 -3.38
N ARG A 208 -5.33 -7.04 -3.83
CA ARG A 208 -4.36 -6.24 -3.05
C ARG A 208 -3.44 -5.37 -3.90
N VAL A 209 -2.82 -4.39 -3.25
CA VAL A 209 -1.61 -3.71 -3.73
C VAL A 209 -0.45 -4.70 -3.68
N GLU A 210 0.26 -4.83 -4.80
CA GLU A 210 1.35 -5.79 -4.95
C GLU A 210 2.35 -5.34 -6.01
N GLU A 211 3.53 -5.93 -5.94
CA GLU A 211 4.52 -5.88 -7.01
C GLU A 211 4.47 -7.15 -7.84
N ARG A 212 4.43 -6.98 -9.16
CA ARG A 212 4.46 -8.09 -10.13
C ARG A 212 5.23 -7.71 -11.37
N ALA A 213 5.76 -8.72 -12.05
CA ALA A 213 6.31 -8.52 -13.38
C ALA A 213 5.21 -8.00 -14.32
N LEU A 214 5.54 -7.07 -15.21
CA LEU A 214 4.61 -6.43 -16.12
C LEU A 214 3.86 -7.47 -16.96
N ARG A 215 4.54 -8.54 -17.41
CA ARG A 215 3.93 -9.66 -18.16
C ARG A 215 2.84 -10.43 -17.40
N ASP A 216 2.90 -10.44 -16.07
CA ASP A 216 2.01 -11.24 -15.23
C ASP A 216 0.72 -10.46 -14.87
N LEU A 217 0.60 -9.21 -15.34
CA LEU A 217 -0.61 -8.42 -15.16
C LEU A 217 -1.70 -8.88 -16.13
N PRO A 218 -2.97 -8.93 -15.68
CA PRO A 218 -4.09 -9.33 -16.54
C PRO A 218 -4.35 -8.34 -17.70
N TYR A 219 -3.78 -7.15 -17.64
CA TYR A 219 -3.86 -6.10 -18.66
C TYR A 219 -2.49 -5.81 -19.34
N ALA A 220 -1.50 -6.69 -19.20
CA ALA A 220 -0.15 -6.49 -19.75
C ALA A 220 -0.11 -6.21 -21.26
N GLY A 221 -1.07 -6.73 -22.01
CA GLY A 221 -1.17 -6.56 -23.47
C GLY A 221 -1.87 -5.27 -23.92
N LEU A 222 -2.37 -4.44 -22.99
CA LEU A 222 -3.01 -3.18 -23.34
C LEU A 222 -1.97 -2.11 -23.64
N PRO A 223 -2.25 -1.18 -24.59
CA PRO A 223 -1.42 -0.01 -24.77
C PRO A 223 -1.43 0.85 -23.51
N PHE A 224 -0.30 1.48 -23.21
CA PHE A 224 -0.16 2.41 -22.10
C PHE A 224 0.62 3.65 -22.53
N ASP A 225 0.37 4.74 -21.84
CA ASP A 225 1.22 5.92 -21.87
C ASP A 225 2.33 5.78 -20.82
N HIS A 226 3.57 6.05 -21.22
CA HIS A 226 4.71 6.16 -20.33
C HIS A 226 4.84 7.60 -19.84
N LEU A 227 4.59 7.80 -18.55
CA LEU A 227 4.40 9.12 -17.94
C LEU A 227 5.31 9.34 -16.73
N ARG A 228 5.47 10.60 -16.34
CA ARG A 228 6.19 11.05 -15.13
C ARG A 228 5.42 12.13 -14.41
N TRP A 229 5.59 12.20 -13.10
CA TRP A 229 5.15 13.34 -12.33
C TRP A 229 5.80 14.63 -12.82
N ARG A 230 4.98 15.67 -12.96
CA ARG A 230 5.40 17.03 -13.25
C ARG A 230 6.31 17.56 -12.15
N ALA A 231 7.44 18.15 -12.53
CA ALA A 231 8.35 18.78 -11.57
C ALA A 231 7.73 20.00 -10.86
N ASP A 232 6.74 20.62 -11.50
CA ASP A 232 5.96 21.76 -11.01
C ASP A 232 4.61 21.36 -10.38
N ALA A 233 4.42 20.08 -10.04
CA ALA A 233 3.23 19.65 -9.31
C ALA A 233 3.11 20.42 -7.97
N PRO A 234 1.87 20.72 -7.52
CA PRO A 234 1.65 21.43 -6.25
C PRO A 234 2.40 20.74 -5.11
N ARG A 235 3.11 21.54 -4.31
CA ARG A 235 3.66 21.12 -3.02
C ARG A 235 2.69 21.56 -1.94
#